data_AF-A0A6S6RX33-F1
#
_entry.id   AF-A0A6S6RX33-F1
#
_cell.length_a   1.000
_cell.length_b   1.000
_cell.length_c   1.000
_cell.angle_alpha   90.00
_cell.angle_beta   90.00
_cell.angle_gamma   90.00
#
_symmetry.space_group_name_H-M   'P 1'
#
loop_
_entity.id
_entity.type
_entity.pdbx_description
1 polymer ?
#
loop_
_entity_poly.entity_id
_entity_poly.type
_entity_poly.pdbx_seq_one_letter_code
_entity_poly.pdbx_strand_id
1 'polypeptide(L)'
;MQLAPAPITDIHTAHILAIFGDSVTTDHISPAGNIKADSPAGRYLQSYGVQATDFNSYGSRRGNNEVMMRGTFANIRIRNEMLPRVEGGFTRYIPKQTQLAIYDAGMQYSWATLK
;
A
#
# COMPACT_ATOMS: atom_id res chain seq x y z
N MET A 1 -14.16 18.87 21.09
CA MET A 1 -13.65 17.48 21.11
C MET A 1 -14.81 16.56 21.45
N GLN A 2 -15.11 15.58 20.61
CA GLN A 2 -16.13 14.58 20.92
C GLN A 2 -15.54 13.61 21.95
N LEU A 3 -16.15 13.54 23.13
CA LEU A 3 -15.60 12.86 24.31
C LEU A 3 -15.83 11.33 24.29
N ALA A 4 -16.64 10.82 23.36
CA ALA A 4 -16.95 9.40 23.21
C ALA A 4 -16.75 8.95 21.75
N PRO A 5 -16.18 7.75 21.52
CA PRO A 5 -16.04 7.20 20.18
C PRO A 5 -17.41 6.97 19.54
N ALA A 6 -17.45 7.02 18.21
CA ALA A 6 -18.65 6.64 17.45
C ALA A 6 -19.05 5.19 17.77
N PRO A 7 -20.36 4.85 17.73
CA PRO A 7 -20.81 3.48 17.86
C PRO A 7 -20.18 2.56 16.81
N ILE A 8 -19.91 1.31 17.19
CA ILE A 8 -19.46 0.27 16.25
C ILE A 8 -20.60 -0.01 15.26
N THR A 9 -20.26 -0.11 13.98
CA THR A 9 -21.18 -0.43 12.90
C THR A 9 -20.62 -1.58 12.06
N ASP A 10 -21.52 -2.32 11.42
CA ASP A 10 -21.15 -3.44 10.55
C ASP A 10 -20.47 -2.94 9.26
N ILE A 11 -19.50 -3.70 8.76
CA ILE A 11 -18.85 -3.43 7.48
C ILE A 11 -19.64 -4.16 6.38
N HIS A 12 -20.29 -3.39 5.51
CA HIS A 12 -21.01 -3.91 4.35
C HIS A 12 -20.25 -3.63 3.05
N THR A 13 -20.42 -4.49 2.04
CA THR A 13 -19.92 -4.28 0.67
C THR A 13 -18.41 -4.03 0.53
N ALA A 14 -17.62 -4.50 1.50
CA ALA A 14 -16.17 -4.39 1.43
C ALA A 14 -15.60 -5.19 0.26
N HIS A 15 -14.60 -4.60 -0.41
CA HIS A 15 -13.82 -5.29 -1.41
C HIS A 15 -12.54 -5.83 -0.80
N ILE A 16 -12.14 -7.03 -1.22
CA ILE A 16 -10.85 -7.60 -0.83
C ILE A 16 -9.73 -6.78 -1.49
N LEU A 17 -8.83 -6.23 -0.67
CA LEU A 17 -7.68 -5.45 -1.15
C LEU A 17 -6.57 -6.35 -1.68
N ALA A 18 -6.28 -7.46 -0.98
CA ALA A 18 -5.28 -8.45 -1.36
C ALA A 18 -5.60 -9.80 -0.69
N ILE A 19 -5.21 -10.90 -1.34
CA ILE A 19 -5.28 -12.25 -0.77
C ILE A 19 -3.86 -12.78 -0.75
N PHE A 20 -3.35 -13.11 0.43
CA PHE A 20 -2.01 -13.67 0.58
C PHE A 20 -2.10 -15.11 1.05
N GLY A 21 -1.12 -15.92 0.65
CA GLY A 21 -0.93 -17.27 1.15
C GLY A 21 -0.24 -17.29 2.51
N ASP A 22 0.41 -18.40 2.80
CA ASP A 22 1.12 -18.62 4.06
C ASP A 22 2.46 -17.86 4.13
N SER A 23 3.03 -17.83 5.34
CA SER A 23 4.38 -17.30 5.61
C SER A 23 4.57 -15.80 5.24
N VAL A 24 3.50 -15.01 5.31
CA VAL A 24 3.58 -13.55 5.21
C VAL A 24 4.18 -12.98 6.50
N THR A 25 5.46 -12.59 6.44
CA THR A 25 6.15 -11.91 7.55
C THR A 25 5.79 -10.43 7.63
N THR A 26 6.13 -9.80 8.75
CA THR A 26 5.98 -8.34 8.92
C THR A 26 6.83 -7.53 7.93
N ASP A 27 7.94 -8.09 7.43
CA ASP A 27 8.74 -7.43 6.38
C ASP A 27 8.02 -7.44 5.02
N HIS A 28 7.16 -8.42 4.75
CA HIS A 28 6.27 -8.36 3.57
C HIS A 28 5.22 -7.25 3.72
N ILE A 29 4.67 -7.08 4.93
CA ILE A 29 3.64 -6.08 5.23
C ILE A 29 4.22 -4.66 5.26
N SER A 30 5.38 -4.48 5.89
CA SER A 30 6.04 -3.19 6.08
C SER A 30 7.55 -3.35 5.84
N PRO A 31 8.00 -3.32 4.58
CA PRO A 31 9.41 -3.50 4.24
C PRO A 31 10.27 -2.39 4.86
N ALA A 32 11.50 -2.73 5.23
CA ALA A 32 12.48 -1.75 5.70
C ALA A 32 13.52 -1.36 4.64
N GLY A 33 13.53 -2.03 3.49
CA GLY A 33 14.55 -1.88 2.44
C GLY A 33 14.42 -0.64 1.54
N ASN A 34 15.11 -0.67 0.41
CA ASN A 34 15.19 0.44 -0.55
C ASN A 34 13.83 0.78 -1.16
N ILE A 35 13.60 2.07 -1.37
CA ILE A 35 12.41 2.59 -2.07
C ILE A 35 12.71 2.60 -3.57
N LYS A 36 11.89 1.89 -4.37
CA LYS A 36 12.01 1.94 -5.84
C LYS A 36 11.44 3.25 -6.38
N ALA A 37 12.07 3.81 -7.42
CA ALA A 37 11.64 5.08 -8.01
C ALA A 37 10.24 5.05 -8.64
N ASP A 38 9.87 3.93 -9.25
CA ASP A 38 8.56 3.70 -9.84
C ASP A 38 7.48 3.29 -8.82
N SER A 39 7.84 3.10 -7.55
CA SER A 39 6.87 2.79 -6.48
C SER A 39 6.01 4.00 -6.11
N PRO A 40 4.85 3.81 -5.45
CA PRO A 40 4.06 4.92 -4.92
C PRO A 40 4.86 5.86 -4.02
N ALA A 41 5.72 5.32 -3.15
CA ALA A 41 6.58 6.12 -2.27
C ALA A 41 7.67 6.86 -3.04
N GLY A 42 8.25 6.25 -4.08
CA GLY A 42 9.22 6.89 -4.98
C GLY A 42 8.60 8.09 -5.71
N ARG A 43 7.44 7.89 -6.34
CA ARG A 43 6.69 8.96 -7.03
C ARG A 43 6.32 10.10 -6.07
N TYR A 44 5.94 9.77 -4.83
CA TYR A 44 5.70 10.76 -3.78
C TYR A 44 6.95 11.56 -3.43
N LEU A 45 8.08 10.91 -3.17
CA LEU A 45 9.32 11.61 -2.85
C LEU A 45 9.78 12.51 -4.01
N GLN A 46 9.66 12.04 -5.25
CA GLN A 46 9.96 12.82 -6.45
C GLN A 46 9.06 14.05 -6.59
N SER A 47 7.76 13.96 -6.24
CA SER A 47 6.88 15.13 -6.29
C SER A 47 7.27 16.23 -5.29
N TYR A 48 8.07 15.91 -4.28
CA TYR A 48 8.69 16.86 -3.36
C TYR A 48 10.13 17.23 -3.72
N GLY A 49 10.60 16.87 -4.92
CA GLY A 49 11.94 17.21 -5.42
C GLY A 49 13.07 16.36 -4.85
N VAL A 50 12.77 15.27 -4.14
CA VAL A 50 13.80 14.35 -3.63
C VAL A 50 14.29 13.48 -4.79
N GLN A 51 15.61 13.47 -5.01
CA GLN A 51 16.21 12.66 -6.04
C GLN A 51 16.24 11.18 -5.65
N ALA A 52 16.24 10.28 -6.64
CA ALA A 52 16.18 8.84 -6.39
C ALA A 52 17.37 8.30 -5.59
N THR A 53 18.54 8.92 -5.74
CA THR A 53 19.74 8.65 -4.95
C THR A 53 19.55 8.97 -3.47
N ASP A 54 18.64 9.89 -3.15
CA ASP A 54 18.40 10.40 -1.81
C ASP A 54 17.14 9.80 -1.15
N PHE A 55 16.46 8.86 -1.80
CA PHE A 55 15.27 8.21 -1.21
C PHE A 55 15.60 7.50 0.10
N ASN A 56 16.81 6.93 0.20
CA ASN A 56 17.21 6.05 1.29
C ASN A 56 16.25 4.84 1.37
N SER A 57 15.93 4.37 2.57
CA SER A 57 15.14 3.16 2.81
C SER A 57 13.80 3.48 3.48
N TYR A 58 12.82 2.58 3.36
CA TYR A 58 11.59 2.67 4.15
C TYR A 58 11.89 2.73 5.65
N GLY A 59 12.91 1.99 6.12
CA GLY A 59 13.39 2.04 7.50
C GLY A 59 13.78 3.46 7.96
N SER A 60 14.52 4.19 7.12
CA SER A 60 14.93 5.58 7.42
C SER A 60 13.78 6.60 7.38
N ARG A 61 12.65 6.25 6.75
CA ARG A 61 11.51 7.15 6.52
C ARG A 61 10.35 6.89 7.50
N ARG A 62 10.56 6.10 8.56
CA ARG A 62 9.51 5.74 9.55
C ARG A 62 8.84 6.92 10.25
N GLY A 63 9.51 8.08 10.32
CA GLY A 63 8.91 9.32 10.83
C GLY A 63 7.93 10.00 9.87
N ASN A 64 7.77 9.50 8.64
CA ASN A 64 6.90 10.06 7.61
C ASN A 64 5.79 9.06 7.25
N ASN A 65 4.58 9.30 7.77
CA ASN A 65 3.43 8.42 7.54
C ASN A 65 3.04 8.31 6.06
N GLU A 66 3.16 9.39 5.26
CA GLU A 66 2.85 9.38 3.83
C GLU A 66 3.76 8.40 3.07
N VAL A 67 5.05 8.33 3.41
CA VAL A 67 5.97 7.35 2.84
C VAL A 67 5.64 5.94 3.32
N MET A 68 5.35 5.78 4.61
CA MET A 68 5.10 4.46 5.19
C MET A 68 3.80 3.83 4.66
N MET A 69 2.71 4.59 4.54
CA MET A 69 1.47 4.11 3.93
C MET A 69 1.67 3.65 2.49
N ARG A 70 2.50 4.37 1.72
CA ARG A 70 2.88 4.02 0.35
C ARG A 70 3.86 2.84 0.27
N GLY A 71 4.51 2.52 1.38
CA GLY A 71 5.38 1.36 1.55
C GLY A 71 4.65 0.10 2.04
N THR A 72 3.44 0.22 2.56
CA THR A 72 2.67 -0.93 3.04
C THR A 72 2.41 -1.92 1.90
N PHE A 73 2.80 -3.17 2.11
CA PHE A 73 2.81 -4.25 1.14
C PHE A 73 3.68 -3.98 -0.10
N ALA A 74 4.61 -3.03 -0.08
CA ALA A 74 5.47 -2.73 -1.23
C ALA A 74 6.67 -3.68 -1.38
N ASN A 75 6.77 -4.72 -0.54
CA ASN A 75 7.86 -5.68 -0.58
C ASN A 75 7.90 -6.38 -1.94
N ILE A 76 9.07 -6.47 -2.57
CA ILE A 76 9.23 -7.04 -3.90
C ILE A 76 8.95 -8.55 -3.97
N ARG A 77 8.95 -9.25 -2.84
CA ARG A 77 8.74 -10.71 -2.74
C ARG A 77 7.34 -11.10 -2.28
N ILE A 78 6.48 -10.13 -1.94
CA ILE A 78 5.11 -10.47 -1.56
C ILE A 78 4.36 -11.04 -2.76
N ARG A 79 3.55 -12.07 -2.53
CA ARG A 79 2.77 -12.77 -3.55
C ARG A 79 1.30 -12.66 -3.22
N ASN A 80 0.53 -12.14 -4.16
CA ASN A 80 -0.92 -11.96 -4.01
C ASN A 80 -1.65 -12.95 -4.91
N GLU A 81 -2.48 -13.81 -4.34
CA GLU A 81 -3.25 -14.84 -5.04
C GLU A 81 -4.21 -14.25 -6.09
N MET A 82 -4.56 -12.97 -5.96
CA MET A 82 -5.38 -12.25 -6.96
C MET A 82 -4.64 -12.00 -8.29
N LEU A 83 -3.32 -12.14 -8.30
CA LEU A 83 -2.44 -11.93 -9.47
C LEU A 83 -1.44 -13.11 -9.60
N PRO A 84 -1.88 -14.25 -10.15
CA PRO A 84 -0.99 -15.41 -10.32
C PRO A 84 0.26 -15.04 -11.13
N ARG A 85 1.43 -15.51 -10.66
CA ARG A 85 2.75 -15.28 -11.28
C ARG A 85 3.25 -13.83 -11.23
N VAL A 86 2.61 -12.96 -10.46
CA VAL A 86 3.10 -11.60 -10.18
C VAL A 86 3.66 -11.57 -8.76
N GLU A 87 4.91 -11.12 -8.64
CA GLU A 87 5.54 -10.80 -7.35
C GLU A 87 5.61 -9.28 -7.16
N GLY A 88 5.57 -8.85 -5.91
CA GLY A 88 5.66 -7.45 -5.52
C GLY A 88 4.34 -6.88 -5.02
N GLY A 89 4.39 -5.62 -4.60
CA GLY A 89 3.28 -4.91 -3.94
C GLY A 89 2.12 -4.52 -4.84
N PHE A 90 1.59 -5.49 -5.58
CA PHE A 90 0.52 -5.32 -6.55
C PHE A 90 -0.75 -6.07 -6.14
N THR A 91 -1.89 -5.58 -6.63
CA THR A 91 -3.18 -6.23 -6.48
C THR A 91 -4.07 -5.99 -7.68
N ARG A 92 -5.15 -6.77 -7.76
CA ARG A 92 -6.22 -6.59 -8.73
C ARG A 92 -7.28 -5.67 -8.12
N TYR A 93 -7.42 -4.48 -8.69
CA TYR A 93 -8.51 -3.58 -8.35
C TYR A 93 -9.82 -4.11 -8.93
N ILE A 94 -10.70 -4.65 -8.07
CA ILE A 94 -11.88 -5.42 -8.46
C ILE A 94 -12.83 -4.66 -9.39
N PRO A 95 -13.17 -3.38 -9.15
CA PRO A 95 -14.13 -2.67 -10.00
C PRO A 95 -13.71 -2.56 -11.48
N LYS A 96 -12.40 -2.46 -11.77
CA LYS A 96 -11.89 -2.35 -13.15
C LYS A 96 -11.11 -3.57 -13.63
N GLN A 97 -10.90 -4.56 -12.77
CA GLN A 97 -10.08 -5.75 -13.05
C GLN A 97 -8.64 -5.43 -13.49
N THR A 98 -8.11 -4.27 -13.07
CA THR A 98 -6.76 -3.80 -13.43
C THR A 98 -5.75 -4.10 -12.33
N GLN A 99 -4.52 -4.44 -12.72
CA GLN A 99 -3.40 -4.52 -11.78
C GLN A 99 -2.94 -3.11 -11.39
N LEU A 100 -2.82 -2.86 -10.08
CA LEU A 100 -2.32 -1.61 -9.50
C LEU A 100 -1.36 -1.93 -8.35
N ALA A 101 -0.55 -0.95 -7.94
CA ALA A 101 0.11 -1.03 -6.64
C ALA A 101 -0.96 -1.08 -5.53
N ILE A 102 -0.70 -1.83 -4.45
CA ILE A 102 -1.68 -2.01 -3.35
C ILE A 102 -2.10 -0.66 -2.75
N TYR A 103 -1.15 0.27 -2.56
CA TYR A 103 -1.46 1.62 -2.12
C TYR A 103 -2.43 2.32 -3.08
N ASP A 104 -2.16 2.31 -4.38
CA ASP A 104 -3.00 2.98 -5.38
C ASP A 104 -4.42 2.38 -5.41
N ALA A 105 -4.54 1.05 -5.31
CA ALA A 105 -5.84 0.37 -5.19
C ALA A 105 -6.58 0.77 -3.91
N GLY A 106 -5.87 0.84 -2.78
CA GLY A 106 -6.42 1.30 -1.49
C GLY A 106 -6.96 2.72 -1.58
N MET A 107 -6.23 3.62 -2.24
CA MET A 107 -6.71 4.98 -2.50
C MET A 107 -7.96 4.97 -3.39
N GLN A 108 -7.99 4.20 -4.49
CA GLN A 108 -9.18 4.11 -5.36
C GLN A 108 -10.42 3.62 -4.60
N TYR A 109 -10.28 2.64 -3.69
CA TYR A 109 -11.39 2.20 -2.84
C TYR A 109 -11.82 3.29 -1.85
N SER A 110 -10.88 3.94 -1.16
CA SER A 110 -11.20 4.98 -0.18
C SER A 110 -11.96 6.16 -0.81
N TRP A 111 -11.56 6.59 -2.01
CA TRP A 111 -12.20 7.69 -2.71
C TRP A 111 -13.58 7.33 -3.28
N ALA A 112 -13.79 6.06 -3.65
CA ALA A 112 -15.10 5.58 -4.10
C ALA A 112 -16.14 5.59 -2.96
N THR A 113 -15.72 5.36 -1.72
CA THR A 113 -16.60 5.38 -0.53
C THR A 113 -16.96 6.81 -0.07
N LEU A 114 -16.28 7.84 -0.58
CA LEU A 114 -16.57 9.25 -0.29
C LEU A 114 -17.61 9.88 -1.22
N LYS A 115 -18.20 9.10 -2.13
CA LYS A 115 -19.30 9.51 -3.02
C LYS A 115 -20.58 8.80 -2.62
#